data_AF-A0A920KSZ6-F1
#
_entry.id   AF-A0A920KSZ6-F1
#
_cell.length_a   1.000
_cell.length_b   1.000
_cell.length_c   1.000
_cell.angle_alpha   90.00
_cell.angle_beta   90.00
_cell.angle_gamma   90.00
#
_symmetry.space_group_name_H-M   'P 1'
#
loop_
_entity.id
_entity.type
_entity.pdbx_description
1 polymer ?
#
loop_
_entity_poly.entity_id
_entity_poly.type
_entity_poly.pdbx_seq_one_letter_code
_entity_poly.pdbx_strand_id
1 'polypeptide(L)'
;MIKKLYLILFLFTITHVNAHEFNPAHLVINELDDELNTYEATWMYPYKNIGTRGEVIFPDFCSVESKDLYYQGKYINEELDLTCSSTIKGS
;
A
#
# COMPACT_ATOMS: atom_id res chain seq x y z
N MET A 1 1.05 -37.48 37.17
CA MET A 1 0.03 -36.42 36.96
C MET A 1 0.62 -35.03 36.74
N ILE A 2 1.60 -34.61 37.54
CA ILE A 2 2.27 -33.29 37.45
C ILE A 2 2.83 -32.91 36.06
N LYS A 3 3.42 -33.85 35.29
CA LYS A 3 3.89 -33.57 33.92
C LYS A 3 2.78 -33.14 32.95
N LYS A 4 1.56 -33.66 33.11
CA LYS A 4 0.41 -33.26 32.27
C LYS A 4 -0.08 -31.85 32.61
N LEU A 5 0.06 -31.44 33.88
CA LEU A 5 -0.30 -30.09 34.33
C LEU A 5 0.62 -29.02 33.72
N TYR A 6 1.92 -29.29 33.64
CA TYR A 6 2.88 -28.37 32.99
C TYR A 6 2.61 -28.21 31.49
N LEU A 7 2.22 -29.29 30.81
CA LEU A 7 1.86 -29.22 29.39
C LEU A 7 0.62 -28.36 29.15
N ILE A 8 -0.38 -28.49 30.02
CA ILE A 8 -1.61 -27.68 29.97
C ILE A 8 -1.27 -26.20 30.23
N LEU A 9 -0.43 -25.90 31.21
CA LEU A 9 -0.01 -24.53 31.52
C LEU A 9 0.78 -23.88 30.36
N PHE A 10 1.63 -24.65 29.68
CA PHE A 10 2.37 -24.19 28.51
C PHE A 10 1.43 -23.81 27.34
N LEU A 11 0.37 -24.59 27.11
CA LEU A 11 -0.61 -24.33 26.05
C LEU A 11 -1.39 -23.00 26.24
N PHE A 12 -1.59 -22.55 27.48
CA PHE A 12 -2.22 -21.25 27.77
C PHE A 12 -1.32 -20.04 27.45
N THR A 13 -0.01 -20.22 27.33
CA THR A 13 0.91 -19.11 27.02
C THR A 13 0.96 -18.76 25.53
N ILE A 14 0.42 -19.62 24.66
CA ILE A 14 0.52 -19.48 23.19
C ILE A 14 -0.64 -18.63 22.61
N THR A 15 -1.63 -18.25 23.42
CA THR A 15 -2.88 -17.61 22.94
C THR A 15 -2.82 -16.09 22.80
N HIS A 16 -1.65 -15.46 22.97
CA HIS A 16 -1.51 -14.00 22.89
C HIS A 16 -0.65 -13.56 21.71
N VAL A 17 -1.02 -14.00 20.50
CA VAL A 17 -0.44 -13.43 19.28
C VAL A 17 -1.36 -12.29 18.84
N ASN A 18 -1.11 -11.08 19.35
CA ASN A 18 -1.74 -9.86 18.84
C ASN A 18 -1.13 -9.56 17.46
N ALA A 19 -1.62 -10.21 16.42
CA ALA A 19 -1.34 -9.79 15.06
C ALA A 19 -2.05 -8.45 14.85
N HIS A 20 -1.30 -7.35 14.93
CA HIS A 20 -1.82 -6.06 14.48
C HIS A 20 -2.08 -6.19 12.98
N GLU A 21 -3.29 -5.86 12.55
CA GLU A 21 -3.63 -5.86 11.14
C GLU A 21 -2.76 -4.83 10.41
N PHE A 22 -1.80 -5.31 9.62
CA PHE A 22 -0.98 -4.47 8.78
C PHE A 22 -1.80 -4.04 7.56
N ASN A 23 -2.03 -2.73 7.42
CA ASN A 23 -2.54 -2.11 6.20
C ASN A 23 -1.35 -1.39 5.55
N PRO A 24 -0.51 -2.05 4.74
CA PRO A 24 0.56 -1.37 4.03
C PRO A 24 -0.03 -0.46 2.94
N ALA A 25 0.72 0.54 2.49
CA ALA A 25 0.31 1.32 1.33
C ALA A 25 0.45 0.49 0.03
N HIS A 26 -0.37 0.80 -0.96
CA HIS A 26 -0.41 0.13 -2.26
C HIS A 26 -0.29 1.16 -3.37
N LEU A 27 0.56 0.86 -4.36
CA LEU A 27 0.62 1.60 -5.62
C LEU A 27 0.20 0.64 -6.72
N VAL A 28 -0.90 0.95 -7.40
CA VAL A 28 -1.35 0.23 -8.60
C VAL A 28 -1.06 1.11 -9.79
N ILE A 29 -0.46 0.56 -10.85
CA ILE A 29 -0.16 1.27 -12.08
C ILE A 29 -0.70 0.45 -13.24
N ASN A 30 -1.54 1.08 -14.06
CA ASN A 30 -2.09 0.55 -15.28
C ASN A 30 -1.47 1.31 -16.45
N GLU A 31 -0.83 0.59 -17.36
CA GLU A 31 -0.41 1.17 -18.63
C GLU A 31 -1.60 1.32 -19.55
N LEU A 32 -1.79 2.52 -20.11
CA LEU A 32 -2.86 2.83 -21.04
C LEU A 32 -2.39 2.70 -22.49
N ASP A 33 -1.22 3.25 -22.79
CA ASP A 33 -0.59 3.22 -24.11
C ASP A 33 0.95 3.12 -23.98
N ASP A 34 1.51 2.02 -24.47
CA ASP A 34 2.94 1.71 -24.42
C ASP A 34 3.77 2.58 -25.39
N GLU A 35 3.21 2.98 -26.55
CA GLU A 35 3.91 3.83 -27.52
C GLU A 35 3.98 5.28 -27.02
N LEU A 36 2.92 5.73 -26.33
CA LEU A 36 2.83 7.08 -25.77
C LEU A 36 3.35 7.19 -24.33
N ASN A 37 3.74 6.08 -23.69
CA ASN A 37 4.16 6.01 -22.29
C ASN A 37 3.16 6.71 -21.35
N THR A 38 1.87 6.36 -21.49
CA THR A 38 0.79 6.88 -20.66
C THR A 38 0.31 5.83 -19.66
N TYR A 39 0.07 6.28 -18.43
CA TYR A 39 -0.30 5.41 -17.32
C TYR A 39 -1.40 6.04 -16.47
N GLU A 40 -2.23 5.20 -15.88
CA GLU A 40 -3.10 5.56 -14.77
C GLU A 40 -2.54 4.89 -13.51
N ALA A 41 -2.35 5.63 -12.44
CA ALA A 41 -1.92 5.09 -11.16
C ALA A 41 -2.93 5.38 -10.05
N THR A 42 -3.04 4.45 -9.11
CA THR A 42 -3.80 4.63 -7.88
C THR A 42 -2.87 4.43 -6.70
N TRP A 43 -2.67 5.51 -5.94
CA TRP A 43 -1.93 5.49 -4.68
C TRP A 43 -2.91 5.34 -3.52
N MET A 44 -2.82 4.22 -2.81
CA MET A 44 -3.68 3.89 -1.68
C MET A 44 -2.85 3.85 -0.40
N TYR A 45 -3.08 4.77 0.52
CA TYR A 45 -2.33 4.83 1.78
C TYR A 45 -3.26 4.80 3.00
N PRO A 46 -2.83 4.23 4.14
CA PRO A 46 -3.72 4.06 5.28
C PRO A 46 -4.22 5.39 5.84
N TYR A 47 -5.52 5.49 6.07
CA TYR A 47 -6.14 6.68 6.66
C TYR A 47 -5.59 6.97 8.07
N LYS A 48 -5.38 5.92 8.86
CA LYS A 48 -4.80 6.00 10.21
C LYS A 48 -3.28 6.09 10.17
N ASN A 49 -2.73 6.99 9.35
CA ASN A 49 -1.31 7.29 9.38
C ASN A 49 -0.99 8.18 10.59
N ILE A 50 -0.11 7.71 11.47
CA ILE A 50 0.52 8.54 12.51
C ILE A 50 1.63 9.33 11.79
N GLY A 51 1.31 10.50 11.22
CA GLY A 51 2.32 11.34 10.57
C GLY A 51 1.82 12.17 9.38
N THR A 52 2.75 12.57 8.52
CA THR A 52 2.51 13.33 7.29
C THR A 52 1.79 12.49 6.24
N ARG A 53 1.12 13.16 5.29
CA ARG A 53 0.54 12.51 4.11
C ARG A 53 1.59 11.65 3.41
N GLY A 54 1.23 10.42 3.06
CA GLY A 54 2.08 9.57 2.23
C GLY A 54 1.97 10.06 0.79
N GLU A 55 3.10 10.36 0.18
CA GLU A 55 3.18 10.80 -1.23
C GLU A 55 3.97 9.76 -2.03
N VAL A 56 3.59 9.61 -3.30
CA VAL A 56 4.35 8.83 -4.27
C VAL A 56 5.08 9.80 -5.21
N ILE A 57 6.38 9.57 -5.41
CA ILE A 57 7.21 10.39 -6.29
C ILE A 57 7.52 9.56 -7.53
N PHE A 58 7.09 10.06 -8.69
CA PHE A 58 7.39 9.47 -9.98
C PHE A 58 8.70 10.05 -10.56
N PRO A 59 9.31 9.39 -11.56
CA PRO A 59 10.50 9.92 -12.22
C PRO A 59 10.29 11.33 -12.75
N ASP A 60 11.37 12.11 -12.79
CA ASP A 60 11.39 13.50 -13.25
C ASP A 60 10.99 13.67 -14.72
N PHE A 61 11.10 12.60 -15.51
CA PHE A 61 10.67 12.53 -16.90
C PHE A 61 9.16 12.28 -17.08
N CYS A 62 8.37 12.24 -16.00
CA CYS A 62 6.92 12.08 -16.03
C CYS A 62 6.20 13.36 -15.58
N SER A 63 5.20 13.77 -16.36
CA SER A 63 4.17 14.71 -15.92
C SER A 63 3.07 13.94 -15.19
N VAL A 64 2.65 14.44 -14.03
CA VAL A 64 1.67 13.80 -13.14
C VAL A 64 0.52 14.76 -12.88
N GLU A 65 -0.70 14.31 -13.18
CA GLU A 65 -1.94 15.02 -12.84
C GLU A 65 -2.67 14.23 -11.75
N SER A 66 -2.95 14.88 -10.61
CA SER A 66 -3.63 14.26 -9.47
C SER A 66 -5.11 14.64 -9.45
N LYS A 67 -5.98 13.66 -9.22
CA LYS A 67 -7.42 13.82 -9.02
C LYS A 67 -7.75 14.00 -7.53
N ASP A 68 -9.00 14.35 -7.25
CA ASP A 68 -9.48 14.50 -5.87
C ASP A 68 -9.34 13.21 -5.06
N LEU A 69 -8.93 13.37 -3.80
CA LEU A 69 -8.79 12.27 -2.86
C LEU A 69 -10.15 11.72 -2.43
N TYR A 70 -10.21 10.41 -2.26
CA TYR A 70 -11.40 9.76 -1.69
C TYR A 70 -11.05 8.65 -0.71
N TYR A 71 -12.00 8.33 0.17
CA TYR A 71 -11.83 7.32 1.21
C TYR A 71 -12.45 6.00 0.77
N GLN A 72 -11.70 4.90 0.92
CA GLN A 72 -12.20 3.56 0.68
C GLN A 72 -11.73 2.62 1.78
N GLY A 73 -12.65 2.27 2.68
CA GLY A 73 -12.37 1.39 3.81
C GLY A 73 -11.30 1.98 4.74
N LYS A 74 -10.12 1.36 4.79
CA LYS A 74 -8.99 1.78 5.65
C LYS A 74 -7.99 2.68 4.92
N TYR A 75 -8.25 3.05 3.67
CA TYR A 75 -7.34 3.79 2.80
C TYR A 75 -7.90 5.14 2.38
N ILE A 76 -6.99 6.09 2.16
CA ILE A 76 -7.19 7.25 1.30
C ILE A 76 -6.58 6.88 -0.05
N ASN A 77 -7.35 7.10 -1.11
CA ASN A 77 -6.95 6.84 -2.48
C ASN A 77 -6.72 8.16 -3.21
N GLU A 78 -5.67 8.17 -4.03
CA GLU A 78 -5.32 9.24 -4.95
C GLU A 78 -5.16 8.63 -6.34
N GLU A 79 -5.99 9.07 -7.28
CA GLU A 79 -5.88 8.69 -8.69
C GLU A 79 -5.01 9.70 -9.42
N LEU A 80 -4.10 9.18 -10.25
CA LEU A 80 -3.01 9.93 -10.86
C LEU A 80 -2.94 9.55 -12.34
N ASP A 81 -2.97 10.53 -13.23
CA ASP A 81 -2.72 10.33 -14.65
C ASP A 81 -1.27 10.72 -14.96
N LEU A 82 -0.53 9.85 -15.65
CA LEU A 82 0.88 10.04 -15.97
C LEU A 82 1.12 10.06 -17.47
N THR A 83 1.93 11.02 -17.91
CA THR A 83 2.51 11.05 -19.26
C THR A 83 4.02 11.21 -19.15
N CYS A 84 4.77 10.22 -19.64
CA CYS A 84 6.21 10.16 -19.47
C CYS A 84 6.95 10.27 -20.81
N SER A 85 8.18 10.81 -20.82
CA SER A 85 9.00 10.83 -22.05
C SER A 85 9.67 9.48 -22.37
N SER A 86 9.64 8.54 -21.43
CA SER A 86 10.18 7.19 -21.56
C SER A 86 9.40 6.22 -20.68
N THR A 87 9.54 4.92 -20.95
CA THR A 87 8.87 3.88 -20.15
C THR A 87 9.34 3.90 -18.70
N ILE A 88 8.40 3.71 -17.77
CA ILE A 88 8.67 3.53 -16.33
C ILE A 88 8.88 2.04 -15.97
N LYS A 89 8.75 1.13 -16.93
CA LYS A 89 9.02 -0.30 -16.73
C LYS A 89 10.50 -0.47 -16.37
N GLY A 90 10.75 -1.17 -15.26
CA GLY A 90 12.11 -1.55 -14.87
C GLY A 90 12.71 -2.51 -15.90
N SER A 91 14.01 -2.37 -16.14
CA SER A 91 14.83 -3.26 -16.98
C SER A 91 15.07 -4.63 -16.35
#